data_AF-A0A2P2D425-F1
#
_entry.id   AF-A0A2P2D425-F1
#
_cell.length_a   1.000
_cell.length_b   1.000
_cell.length_c   1.000
_cell.angle_alpha   90.00
_cell.angle_beta   90.00
_cell.angle_gamma   90.00
#
_symmetry.space_group_name_H-M   'P 1'
#
loop_
_entity.id
_entity.type
_entity.pdbx_description
1 polymer ?
#
loop_
_entity_poly.entity_id
_entity_poly.type
_entity_poly.pdbx_seq_one_letter_code
_entity_poly.pdbx_strand_id
1 'polypeptide(L)'
;MRKKGPNMVVLHKNKRNLFLTVLFICSVFYLLDCSAGQGQGDHSVFGRKASLTREGLQLSAIDAPPSDRHLHAEHYPSSNERRLDLFKSRVVGLGGGYMGVGTDQNLTLIAWARSEFAYLFDFDPVTVSINRLHLHFIEISPTYPEYEKLWDPKNKSDVLLIIEKRFSNDPEYQVILKSYQIALRKGAVPQRLGDLHKISKVYPAFTSFHNDTKDYEFLRNMVLDGKIIAIDGNLLGDKTINSISEKAKELEIPIRILYTSNAEEYFRYPEGMRKNFLNLYGDSKSIVIRTVTKGAKVYGFPDGEMFPREFPFHYNIQSLDNLKVWLNKENVLYTTILLRNRKPIEKGFSLIEALPPEPKQ
;
A
#
# COMPACT_ATOMS: atom_id res chain seq x y z
N MET A 1 -7.96 16.91 73.36
CA MET A 1 -9.41 16.85 73.67
C MET A 1 -10.15 16.30 72.45
N ARG A 2 -10.92 15.21 72.63
CA ARG A 2 -11.89 14.53 71.70
C ARG A 2 -11.35 14.20 70.29
N LYS A 3 -10.94 12.99 69.88
CA LYS A 3 -11.50 11.61 69.93
C LYS A 3 -12.99 11.49 69.50
N LYS A 4 -13.23 10.96 68.29
CA LYS A 4 -13.93 9.67 68.04
C LYS A 4 -13.95 9.32 66.54
N GLY A 5 -13.48 8.10 66.25
CA GLY A 5 -13.63 7.41 64.97
C GLY A 5 -14.96 6.65 64.86
N PRO A 6 -15.05 5.65 63.95
CA PRO A 6 -16.23 5.33 63.16
C PRO A 6 -17.19 4.36 63.87
N ASN A 7 -18.47 4.41 63.49
CA ASN A 7 -19.46 3.41 63.88
C ASN A 7 -19.78 2.46 62.71
N MET A 8 -19.67 1.17 63.03
CA MET A 8 -20.03 -0.01 62.28
C MET A 8 -21.07 -0.76 63.14
N VAL A 9 -22.23 -1.14 62.59
CA VAL A 9 -23.20 -2.10 63.18
C VAL A 9 -23.98 -2.71 61.99
N VAL A 10 -23.71 -3.94 61.55
CA VAL A 10 -24.10 -5.29 62.05
C VAL A 10 -25.55 -5.70 61.74
N LEU A 11 -25.64 -6.86 61.09
CA LEU A 11 -26.83 -7.65 60.72
C LEU A 11 -27.76 -8.03 61.89
N HIS A 12 -29.05 -8.20 61.57
CA HIS A 12 -29.86 -9.24 62.22
C HIS A 12 -30.82 -9.96 61.26
N LYS A 13 -30.81 -11.29 61.37
CA LYS A 13 -31.75 -12.26 60.80
C LYS A 13 -33.11 -12.19 61.49
N ASN A 14 -34.20 -12.50 60.79
CA ASN A 14 -35.08 -13.58 61.28
C ASN A 14 -35.96 -14.23 60.20
N LYS A 15 -36.24 -15.51 60.47
CA LYS A 15 -36.94 -16.52 59.66
C LYS A 15 -38.46 -16.47 59.84
N ARG A 16 -39.23 -16.95 58.83
CA ARG A 16 -40.09 -18.15 58.92
C ARG A 16 -40.87 -18.46 57.61
N ASN A 17 -40.70 -19.73 57.17
CA ASN A 17 -41.68 -20.71 56.67
C ASN A 17 -42.61 -20.37 55.48
N LEU A 18 -43.06 -21.28 54.61
CA LEU A 18 -42.83 -22.70 54.24
C LEU A 18 -43.94 -22.94 53.19
N PHE A 19 -43.67 -23.49 52.01
CA PHE A 19 -44.55 -24.48 51.35
C PHE A 19 -43.87 -25.07 50.10
N LEU A 20 -43.75 -26.40 50.12
CA LEU A 20 -43.45 -27.27 48.99
C LEU A 20 -44.41 -27.01 47.82
N THR A 21 -43.95 -27.19 46.57
CA THR A 21 -44.52 -28.19 45.64
C THR A 21 -43.51 -28.45 44.51
N VAL A 22 -43.22 -29.74 44.31
CA VAL A 22 -42.41 -30.33 43.22
C VAL A 22 -43.23 -30.30 41.94
N LEU A 23 -42.63 -29.96 40.79
CA LEU A 23 -42.95 -30.64 39.52
C LEU A 23 -41.82 -30.46 38.49
N PHE A 24 -41.18 -31.58 38.17
CA PHE A 24 -40.27 -31.78 37.04
C PHE A 24 -41.15 -32.04 35.81
N ILE A 25 -40.98 -31.31 34.70
CA ILE A 25 -41.59 -31.67 33.42
C ILE A 25 -40.47 -31.98 32.43
N CYS A 26 -40.31 -33.27 32.19
CA CYS A 26 -39.74 -33.83 30.98
C CYS A 26 -40.72 -33.59 29.82
N SER A 27 -40.20 -33.18 28.67
CA SER A 27 -40.90 -33.33 27.39
C SER A 27 -39.96 -33.99 26.39
N VAL A 28 -40.08 -35.31 26.34
CA VAL A 28 -39.73 -36.15 25.21
C VAL A 28 -40.94 -36.14 24.28
N PHE A 29 -40.74 -35.83 22.99
CA PHE A 29 -41.68 -36.24 21.95
C PHE A 29 -40.92 -36.95 20.83
N TYR A 30 -41.51 -38.07 20.45
CA TYR A 30 -40.99 -39.12 19.59
C TYR A 30 -40.95 -38.74 18.11
N LEU A 31 -39.98 -39.36 17.44
CA LEU A 31 -39.81 -39.56 16.00
C LEU A 31 -41.07 -40.15 15.34
N LEU A 32 -41.31 -39.71 14.09
CA LEU A 32 -41.81 -40.58 13.01
C LEU A 32 -41.08 -40.20 11.72
N ASP A 33 -40.31 -41.15 11.22
CA ASP A 33 -39.68 -41.18 9.90
C ASP A 33 -40.71 -41.30 8.77
N CYS A 34 -40.46 -40.62 7.65
CA CYS A 34 -40.71 -41.17 6.33
C CYS A 34 -39.68 -40.64 5.33
N SER A 35 -39.24 -41.56 4.48
CA SER A 35 -37.95 -41.64 3.81
C SER A 35 -37.82 -40.91 2.47
N ALA A 36 -36.54 -40.77 2.10
CA ALA A 36 -35.98 -40.90 0.75
C ALA A 36 -35.97 -39.65 -0.16
N GLY A 37 -34.76 -39.12 -0.33
CA GLY A 37 -34.41 -38.15 -1.37
C GLY A 37 -32.96 -37.69 -1.18
N GLN A 38 -32.01 -38.57 -1.55
CA GLN A 38 -30.58 -38.25 -1.55
C GLN A 38 -30.29 -37.06 -2.46
N GLY A 39 -29.69 -36.01 -1.89
CA GLY A 39 -29.03 -34.94 -2.59
C GLY A 39 -27.79 -34.54 -1.80
N GLN A 40 -26.71 -35.29 -1.97
CA GLN A 40 -25.38 -34.92 -1.50
C GLN A 40 -24.95 -33.64 -2.24
N GLY A 41 -25.19 -32.49 -1.61
CA GLY A 41 -24.45 -31.28 -1.88
C GLY A 41 -23.25 -31.25 -0.93
N ASP A 42 -22.10 -31.70 -1.42
CA ASP A 42 -20.79 -31.44 -0.81
C ASP A 42 -20.57 -29.92 -0.77
N HIS A 43 -21.08 -29.25 0.26
CA HIS A 43 -20.69 -27.88 0.56
C HIS A 43 -19.37 -27.91 1.32
N SER A 44 -18.31 -28.02 0.50
CA SER A 44 -17.03 -27.35 0.67
C SER A 44 -16.60 -27.06 2.11
N VAL A 45 -15.70 -27.91 2.60
CA VAL A 45 -14.67 -27.53 3.57
C VAL A 45 -13.75 -26.51 2.88
N PHE A 46 -14.19 -25.26 2.74
CA PHE A 46 -13.34 -24.15 2.30
C PHE A 46 -13.33 -23.07 3.38
N GLY A 47 -12.11 -22.72 3.76
CA GLY A 47 -11.76 -22.04 5.00
C GLY A 47 -12.32 -20.63 5.13
N ARG A 48 -12.16 -20.08 6.34
CA ARG A 48 -12.48 -18.69 6.69
C ARG A 48 -12.18 -17.76 5.51
N LYS A 49 -13.20 -17.04 5.04
CA LYS A 49 -13.03 -15.95 4.07
C LYS A 49 -11.92 -15.02 4.59
N ALA A 50 -10.87 -14.80 3.80
CA ALA A 50 -9.76 -13.95 4.20
C ALA A 50 -10.32 -12.57 4.62
N SER A 51 -9.94 -12.08 5.79
CA SER A 51 -10.42 -10.81 6.33
C SER A 51 -9.48 -9.67 5.92
N LEU A 52 -10.04 -8.50 5.61
CA LEU A 52 -9.28 -7.25 5.42
C LEU A 52 -8.80 -6.69 6.77
N THR A 53 -7.95 -7.46 7.44
CA THR A 53 -7.24 -7.11 8.68
C THR A 53 -5.74 -7.24 8.44
N ARG A 54 -4.93 -6.68 9.35
CA ARG A 54 -3.48 -6.80 9.30
C ARG A 54 -3.00 -8.25 9.19
N GLU A 55 -3.62 -9.15 9.95
CA GLU A 55 -3.30 -10.57 9.97
C GLU A 55 -3.74 -11.26 8.67
N GLY A 56 -4.90 -10.89 8.14
CA GLY A 56 -5.42 -11.46 6.89
C GLY A 56 -4.59 -11.07 5.67
N LEU A 57 -3.92 -9.92 5.72
CA LEU A 57 -3.03 -9.39 4.68
C LEU A 57 -1.56 -9.85 4.80
N GLN A 58 -1.23 -10.75 5.73
CA GLN A 58 0.11 -11.34 5.75
C GLN A 58 0.34 -12.20 4.51
N LEU A 59 1.53 -12.06 3.92
CA LEU A 59 1.93 -12.83 2.74
C LEU A 59 2.54 -14.18 3.15
N SER A 60 2.34 -15.18 2.30
CA SER A 60 2.94 -16.53 2.46
C SER A 60 4.45 -16.51 2.25
N ALA A 61 4.95 -15.65 1.35
CA ALA A 61 6.36 -15.47 1.08
C ALA A 61 6.67 -14.02 0.66
N ILE A 62 7.92 -13.62 0.91
CA ILE A 62 8.50 -12.38 0.41
C ILE A 62 9.89 -12.65 -0.18
N ASP A 63 10.29 -11.84 -1.15
CA ASP A 63 11.64 -11.83 -1.68
C ASP A 63 12.58 -11.27 -0.62
N ALA A 64 13.71 -11.94 -0.38
CA ALA A 64 14.75 -11.37 0.45
C ALA A 64 15.43 -10.21 -0.32
N PRO A 65 15.82 -9.13 0.37
CA PRO A 65 16.62 -8.08 -0.25
C PRO A 65 17.88 -8.68 -0.88
N PRO A 66 18.24 -8.31 -2.13
CA PRO A 66 19.45 -8.83 -2.75
C PRO A 66 20.70 -8.34 -2.01
N SER A 67 21.74 -9.17 -1.97
CA SER A 67 23.02 -8.84 -1.33
C SER A 67 23.75 -7.69 -2.03
N ASP A 68 23.67 -7.64 -3.36
CA ASP A 68 24.09 -6.51 -4.19
C ASP A 68 22.85 -5.88 -4.83
N ARG A 69 22.62 -4.61 -4.53
CA ARG A 69 21.41 -3.89 -4.92
C ARG A 69 21.58 -3.09 -6.21
N HIS A 70 22.81 -2.94 -6.70
CA HIS A 70 23.15 -2.11 -7.88
C HIS A 70 22.45 -0.74 -7.91
N LEU A 71 22.27 -0.10 -6.76
CA LEU A 71 21.59 1.18 -6.67
C LEU A 71 22.49 2.30 -7.24
N HIS A 72 21.89 3.22 -8.01
CA HIS A 72 22.57 4.40 -8.54
C HIS A 72 22.77 5.52 -7.50
N ALA A 73 22.09 5.42 -6.37
CA ALA A 73 22.25 6.24 -5.17
C ALA A 73 22.25 5.30 -3.95
N GLU A 74 22.78 5.71 -2.79
CA GLU A 74 22.76 4.81 -1.62
C GLU A 74 21.34 4.34 -1.29
N HIS A 75 20.37 5.26 -1.27
CA HIS A 75 18.96 5.03 -0.95
C HIS A 75 18.08 6.11 -1.60
N TYR A 76 16.80 5.81 -1.87
CA TYR A 76 15.80 6.77 -2.34
C TYR A 76 14.74 7.03 -1.25
N PRO A 77 15.01 7.94 -0.29
CA PRO A 77 14.15 8.11 0.89
C PRO A 77 12.82 8.83 0.64
N SER A 78 12.63 9.40 -0.56
CA SER A 78 11.42 10.12 -0.94
C SER A 78 11.29 10.18 -2.45
N SER A 79 10.08 10.34 -2.97
CA SER A 79 9.87 10.57 -4.40
C SER A 79 10.46 11.91 -4.86
N ASN A 80 10.87 11.98 -6.12
CA ASN A 80 11.21 13.21 -6.84
C ASN A 80 10.22 13.50 -8.00
N GLU A 81 9.15 12.72 -8.14
CA GLU A 81 8.08 12.90 -9.12
C GLU A 81 7.10 13.98 -8.61
N ARG A 82 7.17 15.19 -9.16
CA ARG A 82 6.36 16.32 -8.66
C ARG A 82 4.96 16.39 -9.24
N ARG A 83 4.71 15.78 -10.39
CA ARG A 83 3.48 15.96 -11.18
C ARG A 83 2.57 14.72 -11.18
N LEU A 84 2.44 14.06 -10.03
CA LEU A 84 1.51 12.94 -9.85
C LEU A 84 0.05 13.31 -10.16
N ASP A 85 -0.32 14.60 -10.07
CA ASP A 85 -1.66 15.09 -10.45
C ASP A 85 -2.10 14.69 -11.85
N LEU A 86 -1.15 14.48 -12.77
CA LEU A 86 -1.42 14.01 -14.13
C LEU A 86 -2.14 12.65 -14.12
N PHE A 87 -1.88 11.80 -13.12
CA PHE A 87 -2.55 10.52 -12.98
C PHE A 87 -3.96 10.61 -12.40
N LYS A 88 -4.30 11.70 -11.70
CA LYS A 88 -5.47 11.78 -10.82
C LYS A 88 -6.78 11.44 -11.52
N SER A 89 -7.00 11.96 -12.73
CA SER A 89 -8.23 11.73 -13.52
C SER A 89 -8.51 10.25 -13.84
N ARG A 90 -7.47 9.40 -13.79
CA ARG A 90 -7.55 7.97 -14.09
C ARG A 90 -7.45 7.08 -12.85
N VAL A 91 -7.00 7.66 -11.74
CA VAL A 91 -6.79 6.95 -10.47
C VAL A 91 -7.99 7.12 -9.55
N VAL A 92 -8.66 8.28 -9.56
CA VAL A 92 -9.67 8.61 -8.56
C VAL A 92 -10.77 7.56 -8.47
N GLY A 93 -10.99 7.02 -7.27
CA GLY A 93 -12.07 6.06 -7.00
C GLY A 93 -11.96 4.71 -7.72
N LEU A 94 -10.78 4.31 -8.20
CA LEU A 94 -10.58 2.99 -8.82
C LEU A 94 -10.91 1.83 -7.86
N GLY A 95 -10.72 1.99 -6.55
CA GLY A 95 -10.87 0.93 -5.54
C GLY A 95 -9.86 -0.21 -5.73
N GLY A 96 -10.18 -1.40 -5.22
CA GLY A 96 -9.34 -2.59 -5.39
C GLY A 96 -8.05 -2.55 -4.58
N GLY A 97 -7.19 -3.53 -4.81
CA GLY A 97 -5.86 -3.61 -4.20
C GLY A 97 -4.85 -2.69 -4.89
N TYR A 98 -3.92 -2.15 -4.10
CA TYR A 98 -2.79 -1.36 -4.57
C TYR A 98 -1.48 -2.08 -4.29
N MET A 99 -0.53 -2.02 -5.22
CA MET A 99 0.87 -2.33 -4.92
C MET A 99 1.80 -1.35 -5.62
N GLY A 100 2.85 -0.91 -4.93
CA GLY A 100 3.82 -0.01 -5.55
C GLY A 100 5.16 0.08 -4.85
N VAL A 101 6.16 0.45 -5.64
CA VAL A 101 7.55 0.68 -5.20
C VAL A 101 7.77 2.10 -4.69
N GLY A 102 8.88 2.33 -3.97
CA GLY A 102 9.20 3.65 -3.41
C GLY A 102 8.39 4.00 -2.16
N THR A 103 8.19 5.30 -1.92
CA THR A 103 7.82 5.85 -0.61
C THR A 103 6.45 6.58 -0.61
N ASP A 104 6.43 7.82 -0.12
CA ASP A 104 5.30 8.71 0.09
C ASP A 104 4.37 8.95 -1.12
N GLN A 105 4.86 8.83 -2.36
CA GLN A 105 4.02 8.99 -3.54
C GLN A 105 2.91 7.93 -3.59
N ASN A 106 3.18 6.74 -3.06
CA ASN A 106 2.19 5.68 -2.97
C ASN A 106 1.00 6.11 -2.09
N LEU A 107 1.24 6.84 -1.00
CA LEU A 107 0.17 7.34 -0.12
C LEU A 107 -0.80 8.25 -0.88
N THR A 108 -0.28 9.12 -1.76
CA THR A 108 -1.12 9.96 -2.62
C THR A 108 -2.00 9.11 -3.56
N LEU A 109 -1.40 8.12 -4.23
CA LEU A 109 -2.12 7.27 -5.18
C LEU A 109 -3.15 6.36 -4.50
N ILE A 110 -2.82 5.80 -3.33
CA ILE A 110 -3.74 5.00 -2.50
C ILE A 110 -4.95 5.83 -2.09
N ALA A 111 -4.72 7.06 -1.61
CA ALA A 111 -5.80 7.95 -1.17
C ALA A 111 -6.73 8.32 -2.32
N TRP A 112 -6.18 8.71 -3.48
CA TRP A 112 -6.98 9.02 -4.66
C TRP A 112 -7.77 7.80 -5.14
N ALA A 113 -7.12 6.64 -5.21
CA ALA A 113 -7.74 5.41 -5.66
C ALA A 113 -8.86 4.93 -4.76
N ARG A 114 -8.85 5.32 -3.48
CA ARG A 114 -9.69 4.72 -2.43
C ARG A 114 -9.47 3.20 -2.35
N SER A 115 -8.21 2.79 -2.38
CA SER A 115 -7.83 1.36 -2.37
C SER A 115 -8.34 0.65 -1.12
N GLU A 116 -8.67 -0.63 -1.26
CA GLU A 116 -9.22 -1.45 -0.16
C GLU A 116 -8.12 -2.04 0.72
N PHE A 117 -6.97 -2.34 0.12
CA PHE A 117 -5.70 -2.67 0.78
C PHE A 117 -4.53 -2.21 -0.08
N ALA A 118 -3.35 -2.09 0.52
CA ALA A 118 -2.15 -1.68 -0.18
C ALA A 118 -0.88 -2.39 0.32
N TYR A 119 -0.01 -2.75 -0.62
CA TYR A 119 1.36 -3.17 -0.35
C TYR A 119 2.35 -2.12 -0.84
N LEU A 120 3.15 -1.59 0.08
CA LEU A 120 4.29 -0.73 -0.21
C LEU A 120 5.54 -1.64 -0.22
N PHE A 121 5.93 -2.12 -1.39
CA PHE A 121 7.01 -3.09 -1.49
C PHE A 121 8.25 -2.47 -2.12
N ASP A 122 9.43 -2.76 -1.58
CA ASP A 122 10.69 -2.30 -2.16
C ASP A 122 11.81 -3.30 -1.91
N PHE A 123 12.84 -3.29 -2.76
CA PHE A 123 13.97 -4.20 -2.60
C PHE A 123 15.06 -3.58 -1.70
N ASP A 124 14.96 -2.28 -1.43
CA ASP A 124 15.78 -1.58 -0.45
C ASP A 124 15.08 -1.56 0.92
N PRO A 125 15.55 -2.35 1.93
CA PRO A 125 14.98 -2.35 3.28
C PRO A 125 15.03 -0.99 3.98
N VAL A 126 15.87 -0.04 3.53
CA VAL A 126 15.80 1.34 4.04
C VAL A 126 14.51 2.00 3.55
N THR A 127 14.16 1.85 2.27
CA THR A 127 12.89 2.33 1.72
C THR A 127 11.70 1.69 2.42
N VAL A 128 11.74 0.37 2.64
CA VAL A 128 10.71 -0.36 3.40
C VAL A 128 10.59 0.19 4.82
N SER A 129 11.72 0.39 5.52
CA SER A 129 11.75 0.99 6.85
C SER A 129 11.20 2.43 6.89
N ILE A 130 11.45 3.24 5.86
CA ILE A 130 10.87 4.58 5.73
C ILE A 130 9.36 4.49 5.57
N ASN A 131 8.85 3.56 4.77
CA ASN A 131 7.41 3.30 4.68
C ASN A 131 6.83 2.87 6.03
N ARG A 132 7.51 1.96 6.76
CA ARG A 132 7.10 1.56 8.12
C ARG A 132 7.00 2.77 9.07
N LEU A 133 7.93 3.72 8.96
CA LEU A 133 7.90 4.99 9.70
C LEU A 133 6.74 5.90 9.27
N HIS A 134 6.49 6.06 7.96
CA HIS A 134 5.32 6.79 7.46
C HIS A 134 4.02 6.23 8.04
N LEU A 135 3.83 4.90 8.00
CA LEU A 135 2.64 4.25 8.53
C LEU A 135 2.51 4.48 10.05
N HIS A 136 3.59 4.32 10.81
CA HIS A 136 3.53 4.58 12.26
C HIS A 136 3.25 6.05 12.58
N PHE A 137 3.81 6.99 11.82
CA PHE A 137 3.58 8.41 12.04
C PHE A 137 2.14 8.80 11.70
N ILE A 138 1.54 8.24 10.65
CA ILE A 138 0.12 8.42 10.34
C ILE A 138 -0.77 7.82 11.45
N GLU A 139 -0.43 6.64 11.96
CA GLU A 139 -1.16 5.97 13.06
C GLU A 139 -1.31 6.91 14.28
N ILE A 140 -0.22 7.54 14.70
CA ILE A 140 -0.16 8.40 15.89
C ILE A 140 -0.53 9.87 15.66
N SER A 141 -0.74 10.28 14.40
CA SER A 141 -1.10 11.67 14.04
C SER A 141 -2.53 11.76 13.55
N PRO A 142 -3.47 12.30 14.36
CA PRO A 142 -4.83 12.58 13.92
C PRO A 142 -4.92 13.50 12.69
N THR A 143 -3.96 14.39 12.50
CA THR A 143 -3.96 15.38 11.41
C THR A 143 -2.65 15.40 10.62
N TYR A 144 -2.70 15.86 9.36
CA TYR A 144 -1.50 16.00 8.54
C TYR A 144 -0.40 16.88 9.17
N PRO A 145 -0.70 18.07 9.77
CA PRO A 145 0.35 18.88 10.40
C PRO A 145 1.08 18.16 11.55
N GLU A 146 0.39 17.32 12.32
CA GLU A 146 1.03 16.50 13.35
C GLU A 146 1.96 15.45 12.75
N TYR A 147 1.52 14.80 11.67
CA TYR A 147 2.34 13.85 10.93
C TYR A 147 3.58 14.51 10.30
N GLU A 148 3.41 15.68 9.68
CA GLU A 148 4.49 16.43 9.06
C GLU A 148 5.53 16.86 10.09
N LYS A 149 5.09 17.23 11.29
CA LYS A 149 5.97 17.61 12.40
C LYS A 149 6.94 16.49 12.82
N LEU A 150 6.55 15.23 12.69
CA LEU A 150 7.40 14.07 13.00
C LEU A 150 8.57 13.90 12.01
N TRP A 151 8.47 14.52 10.83
CA TRP A 151 9.53 14.59 9.84
C TRP A 151 10.37 15.86 9.93
N ASP A 152 10.04 16.84 10.78
CA ASP A 152 10.87 18.04 10.95
C ASP A 152 12.18 17.67 11.67
N PRO A 153 13.37 17.92 11.08
CA PRO A 153 14.66 17.65 11.72
C PRO A 153 14.82 18.29 13.10
N LYS A 154 14.10 19.38 13.41
CA LYS A 154 14.11 20.03 14.73
C LYS A 154 13.54 19.12 15.84
N ASN A 155 12.62 18.22 15.49
CA ASN A 155 11.98 17.32 16.44
C ASN A 155 12.68 15.95 16.52
N LYS A 156 13.83 15.78 15.84
CA LYS A 156 14.53 14.49 15.72
C LYS A 156 14.72 13.77 17.06
N SER A 157 15.17 14.48 18.10
CA SER A 157 15.45 13.87 19.41
C SER A 157 14.19 13.27 20.04
N ASP A 158 13.06 13.99 19.98
CA ASP A 158 11.78 13.53 20.52
C ASP A 158 11.23 12.35 19.70
N VAL A 159 11.36 12.43 18.38
CA VAL A 159 10.87 11.38 17.47
C VAL A 159 11.69 10.08 17.60
N LEU A 160 12.99 10.17 17.90
CA LEU A 160 13.79 8.98 18.19
C LEU A 160 13.26 8.19 19.39
N LEU A 161 12.75 8.87 20.43
CA LEU A 161 12.10 8.22 21.58
C LEU A 161 10.78 7.54 21.18
N ILE A 162 10.02 8.14 20.26
CA ILE A 162 8.80 7.54 19.70
C ILE A 162 9.15 6.26 18.93
N ILE A 163 10.17 6.32 18.09
CA ILE A 163 10.65 5.17 17.30
C ILE A 163 11.14 4.06 18.23
N GLU A 164 11.95 4.38 19.24
CA GLU A 164 12.43 3.42 20.22
C GLU A 164 11.27 2.72 20.95
N LYS A 165 10.30 3.50 21.43
CA LYS A 165 9.11 2.96 22.12
C LYS A 165 8.33 1.98 21.23
N ARG A 166 8.26 2.23 19.92
CA ARG A 166 7.51 1.38 18.98
C ARG A 166 8.29 0.17 18.50
N PHE A 167 9.57 0.35 18.17
CA PHE A 167 10.34 -0.60 17.37
C PHE A 167 11.53 -1.22 18.10
N SER A 168 11.76 -0.95 19.39
CA SER A 168 12.90 -1.51 20.14
C SER A 168 12.97 -3.04 20.15
N ASN A 169 11.83 -3.73 20.08
CA ASN A 169 11.76 -5.20 19.99
C ASN A 169 11.72 -5.72 18.54
N ASP A 170 11.76 -4.83 17.56
CA ASP A 170 11.77 -5.20 16.15
C ASP A 170 13.15 -5.72 15.74
N PRO A 171 13.25 -6.85 15.03
CA PRO A 171 14.54 -7.36 14.57
C PRO A 171 15.28 -6.37 13.65
N GLU A 172 14.55 -5.48 12.97
CA GLU A 172 15.12 -4.44 12.10
C GLU A 172 15.30 -3.08 12.79
N TYR A 173 15.19 -3.00 14.12
CA TYR A 173 15.22 -1.73 14.87
C TYR A 173 16.39 -0.81 14.45
N GLN A 174 17.59 -1.37 14.28
CA GLN A 174 18.77 -0.60 13.87
C GLN A 174 18.65 -0.06 12.43
N VAL A 175 18.04 -0.83 11.53
CA VAL A 175 17.76 -0.39 10.15
C VAL A 175 16.72 0.72 10.18
N ILE A 176 15.67 0.59 10.99
CA ILE A 176 14.61 1.61 11.15
C ILE A 176 15.21 2.94 11.67
N LEU A 177 16.04 2.89 12.71
CA LEU A 177 16.72 4.08 13.24
C LEU A 177 17.60 4.75 12.18
N LYS A 178 18.42 3.96 11.46
CA LYS A 178 19.26 4.47 10.37
C LYS A 178 18.40 5.08 9.25
N SER A 179 17.28 4.45 8.93
CA SER A 179 16.35 4.89 7.90
C SER A 179 15.70 6.24 8.24
N TYR A 180 15.30 6.46 9.49
CA TYR A 180 14.83 7.78 9.93
C TYR A 180 15.90 8.85 9.75
N GLN A 181 17.16 8.56 10.12
CA GLN A 181 18.26 9.51 9.93
C GLN A 181 18.53 9.82 8.44
N ILE A 182 18.44 8.82 7.57
CA ILE A 182 18.57 8.99 6.11
C ILE A 182 17.41 9.84 5.59
N ALA A 183 16.19 9.58 6.05
CA ALA A 183 14.99 10.31 5.65
C ALA A 183 15.02 11.81 6.04
N LEU A 184 15.80 12.19 7.06
CA LEU A 184 15.99 13.60 7.46
C LEU A 184 17.11 14.33 6.70
N ARG A 185 17.86 13.66 5.80
CA ARG A 185 18.92 14.29 5.00
C ARG A 185 18.35 15.36 4.05
N LYS A 186 19.21 16.28 3.61
CA LYS A 186 18.85 17.25 2.56
C LYS A 186 18.43 16.49 1.29
N GLY A 187 17.32 16.87 0.68
CA GLY A 187 16.78 16.19 -0.50
C GLY A 187 15.86 15.00 -0.23
N ALA A 188 15.59 14.67 1.04
CA ALA A 188 14.74 13.55 1.44
C ALA A 188 13.33 13.99 1.89
N VAL A 189 12.71 13.24 2.81
CA VAL A 189 11.29 13.39 3.20
C VAL A 189 10.88 14.82 3.56
N PRO A 190 11.62 15.61 4.39
CA PRO A 190 11.22 16.97 4.73
C PRO A 190 11.12 17.88 3.50
N GLN A 191 12.06 17.74 2.56
CA GLN A 191 12.02 18.50 1.31
C GLN A 191 10.84 18.05 0.45
N ARG A 192 10.58 16.75 0.38
CA ARG A 192 9.46 16.19 -0.38
C ARG A 192 8.11 16.69 0.14
N LEU A 193 7.88 16.70 1.45
CA LEU A 193 6.66 17.25 2.05
C LEU A 193 6.55 18.76 1.80
N GLY A 194 7.66 19.50 1.91
CA GLY A 194 7.71 20.91 1.52
C GLY A 194 7.40 21.14 0.03
N ASP A 195 7.81 20.22 -0.84
CA ASP A 195 7.52 20.29 -2.28
C ASP A 195 6.05 20.00 -2.60
N LEU A 196 5.35 19.17 -1.81
CA LEU A 196 3.90 19.01 -1.91
C LEU A 196 3.17 20.34 -1.68
N HIS A 197 3.54 21.09 -0.64
CA HIS A 197 2.97 22.41 -0.39
C HIS A 197 3.28 23.42 -1.50
N LYS A 198 4.49 23.38 -2.07
CA LYS A 198 4.88 24.26 -3.18
C LYS A 198 4.08 23.91 -4.44
N ILE A 199 4.01 22.63 -4.79
CA ILE A 199 3.38 22.21 -6.05
C ILE A 199 1.87 22.47 -6.01
N SER A 200 1.20 22.25 -4.87
CA SER A 200 -0.22 22.54 -4.73
C SER A 200 -0.55 24.03 -4.72
N LYS A 201 0.42 24.90 -4.39
CA LYS A 201 0.25 26.36 -4.55
C LYS A 201 0.32 26.78 -6.02
N VAL A 202 1.22 26.16 -6.80
CA VAL A 202 1.39 26.45 -8.24
C VAL A 202 0.28 25.81 -9.07
N TYR A 203 -0.18 24.62 -8.69
CA TYR A 203 -1.24 23.87 -9.34
C TYR A 203 -2.36 23.62 -8.32
N PRO A 204 -3.32 24.54 -8.14
CA PRO A 204 -4.37 24.42 -7.12
C PRO A 204 -5.26 23.18 -7.26
N ALA A 205 -5.35 22.60 -8.46
CA ALA A 205 -6.04 21.33 -8.70
C ALA A 205 -5.29 20.09 -8.15
N PHE A 206 -3.98 20.24 -7.87
CA PHE A 206 -3.20 19.25 -7.15
C PHE A 206 -3.67 19.23 -5.69
N THR A 207 -4.55 18.29 -5.38
CA THR A 207 -4.88 17.92 -3.99
C THR A 207 -4.38 16.51 -3.71
N SER A 208 -3.77 16.30 -2.56
CA SER A 208 -3.40 15.00 -2.00
C SER A 208 -3.43 15.05 -0.47
N PHE A 209 -2.92 14.01 0.20
CA PHE A 209 -3.02 13.87 1.65
C PHE A 209 -2.42 15.01 2.49
N HIS A 210 -1.62 15.91 1.91
CA HIS A 210 -1.09 17.08 2.63
C HIS A 210 -2.06 18.26 2.70
N ASN A 211 -2.98 18.37 1.74
CA ASN A 211 -3.88 19.53 1.63
C ASN A 211 -5.36 19.15 1.44
N ASP A 212 -5.69 17.86 1.41
CA ASP A 212 -7.06 17.35 1.45
C ASP A 212 -7.25 16.48 2.70
N THR A 213 -8.03 17.00 3.65
CA THR A 213 -8.33 16.31 4.91
C THR A 213 -8.98 14.94 4.68
N LYS A 214 -9.82 14.79 3.65
CA LYS A 214 -10.48 13.51 3.34
C LYS A 214 -9.50 12.46 2.83
N ASP A 215 -8.45 12.87 2.13
CA ASP A 215 -7.39 11.98 1.68
C ASP A 215 -6.54 11.53 2.87
N TYR A 216 -6.18 12.45 3.77
CA TYR A 216 -5.45 12.12 4.99
C TYR A 216 -6.23 11.20 5.93
N GLU A 217 -7.49 11.53 6.22
CA GLU A 217 -8.38 10.73 7.09
C GLU A 217 -8.57 9.31 6.54
N PHE A 218 -8.75 9.20 5.22
CA PHE A 218 -8.86 7.90 4.56
C PHE A 218 -7.60 7.06 4.74
N LEU A 219 -6.41 7.62 4.46
CA LEU A 219 -5.15 6.93 4.68
C LEU A 219 -4.97 6.53 6.13
N ARG A 220 -5.28 7.43 7.06
CA ARG A 220 -5.18 7.16 8.49
C ARG A 220 -6.08 6.00 8.90
N ASN A 221 -7.32 5.96 8.42
CA ASN A 221 -8.22 4.84 8.70
C ASN A 221 -7.69 3.52 8.11
N MET A 222 -7.13 3.52 6.89
CA MET A 222 -6.49 2.33 6.35
C MET A 222 -5.29 1.87 7.19
N VAL A 223 -4.48 2.80 7.71
CA VAL A 223 -3.34 2.49 8.58
C VAL A 223 -3.81 1.89 9.91
N LEU A 224 -4.82 2.50 10.55
CA LEU A 224 -5.39 2.01 11.81
C LEU A 224 -6.02 0.62 11.66
N ASP A 225 -6.67 0.37 10.53
CA ASP A 225 -7.25 -0.93 10.20
C ASP A 225 -6.19 -1.97 9.76
N GLY A 226 -4.92 -1.56 9.64
CA GLY A 226 -3.84 -2.44 9.21
C GLY A 226 -3.89 -2.86 7.74
N LYS A 227 -4.53 -2.04 6.89
CA LYS A 227 -4.76 -2.30 5.46
C LYS A 227 -3.64 -1.82 4.54
N ILE A 228 -2.60 -1.18 5.08
CA ILE A 228 -1.39 -0.81 4.33
C ILE A 228 -0.20 -1.51 4.99
N ILE A 229 0.54 -2.29 4.20
CA ILE A 229 1.69 -3.06 4.70
C ILE A 229 2.93 -2.69 3.88
N ALA A 230 3.99 -2.32 4.59
CA ALA A 230 5.33 -2.16 4.01
C ALA A 230 6.10 -3.48 4.12
N ILE A 231 6.63 -3.97 3.00
CA ILE A 231 7.28 -5.29 2.91
C ILE A 231 8.49 -5.26 1.98
N ASP A 232 9.42 -6.19 2.16
CA ASP A 232 10.45 -6.42 1.16
C ASP A 232 9.85 -7.06 -0.10
N GLY A 233 10.31 -6.59 -1.25
CA GLY A 233 9.89 -7.15 -2.53
C GLY A 233 10.73 -6.65 -3.68
N ASN A 234 11.06 -7.54 -4.62
CA ASN A 234 11.83 -7.20 -5.79
C ASN A 234 10.97 -7.33 -7.05
N LEU A 235 10.94 -6.32 -7.91
CA LEU A 235 10.27 -6.41 -9.22
C LEU A 235 10.80 -7.57 -10.07
N LEU A 236 12.06 -7.95 -9.84
CA LEU A 236 12.75 -9.07 -10.50
C LEU A 236 12.68 -10.39 -9.71
N GLY A 237 12.15 -10.34 -8.48
CA GLY A 237 11.96 -11.52 -7.63
C GLY A 237 10.80 -12.38 -8.12
N ASP A 238 10.56 -13.50 -7.44
CA ASP A 238 9.52 -14.47 -7.79
C ASP A 238 8.56 -14.79 -6.64
N LYS A 239 8.71 -14.13 -5.48
CA LYS A 239 7.88 -14.41 -4.29
C LYS A 239 6.90 -13.30 -3.97
N THR A 240 7.35 -12.06 -3.77
CA THR A 240 6.50 -11.02 -3.19
C THR A 240 5.31 -10.70 -4.09
N ILE A 241 5.55 -10.45 -5.38
CA ILE A 241 4.47 -10.10 -6.32
C ILE A 241 3.46 -11.25 -6.49
N ASN A 242 3.95 -12.49 -6.56
CA ASN A 242 3.09 -13.66 -6.65
C ASN A 242 2.25 -13.85 -5.39
N SER A 243 2.85 -13.67 -4.21
CA SER A 243 2.13 -13.76 -2.93
C SER A 243 1.08 -12.65 -2.78
N ILE A 244 1.37 -11.43 -3.26
CA ILE A 244 0.37 -10.34 -3.32
C ILE A 244 -0.78 -10.74 -4.25
N SER A 245 -0.49 -11.30 -5.43
CA SER A 245 -1.50 -11.76 -6.39
C SER A 245 -2.40 -12.86 -5.80
N GLU A 246 -1.80 -13.84 -5.13
CA GLU A 246 -2.51 -14.90 -4.42
C GLU A 246 -3.40 -14.33 -3.32
N LYS A 247 -2.87 -13.41 -2.51
CA LYS A 247 -3.64 -12.75 -1.46
C LYS A 247 -4.83 -11.95 -2.01
N ALA A 248 -4.62 -11.21 -3.10
CA ALA A 248 -5.66 -10.47 -3.79
C ALA A 248 -6.78 -11.41 -4.28
N LYS A 249 -6.40 -12.59 -4.79
CA LYS A 249 -7.34 -13.64 -5.21
C LYS A 249 -8.10 -14.24 -4.02
N GLU A 250 -7.44 -14.53 -2.90
CA GLU A 250 -8.08 -15.02 -1.67
C GLU A 250 -9.11 -14.03 -1.11
N LEU A 251 -8.83 -12.73 -1.24
CA LEU A 251 -9.72 -11.65 -0.82
C LEU A 251 -10.83 -11.34 -1.82
N GLU A 252 -10.78 -11.93 -3.03
CA GLU A 252 -11.66 -11.59 -4.16
C GLU A 252 -11.59 -10.11 -4.57
N ILE A 253 -10.46 -9.43 -4.29
CA ILE A 253 -10.24 -8.01 -4.56
C ILE A 253 -9.06 -7.88 -5.56
N PRO A 254 -9.30 -7.46 -6.82
CA PRO A 254 -8.25 -7.38 -7.83
C PRO A 254 -7.24 -6.27 -7.52
N ILE A 255 -5.98 -6.48 -7.87
CA ILE A 255 -4.95 -5.43 -7.87
C ILE A 255 -5.26 -4.47 -9.02
N ARG A 256 -5.78 -3.28 -8.70
CA ARG A 256 -6.16 -2.27 -9.68
C ARG A 256 -5.05 -1.28 -10.00
N ILE A 257 -4.07 -1.12 -9.12
CA ILE A 257 -2.91 -0.27 -9.38
C ILE A 257 -1.63 -1.04 -9.07
N LEU A 258 -0.79 -1.16 -10.09
CA LEU A 258 0.62 -1.48 -9.96
C LEU A 258 1.43 -0.21 -10.28
N TYR A 259 2.09 0.36 -9.28
CA TYR A 259 2.96 1.54 -9.46
C TYR A 259 4.44 1.12 -9.45
N THR A 260 5.14 1.38 -10.55
CA THR A 260 6.55 0.95 -10.74
C THR A 260 7.55 2.10 -10.70
N SER A 261 7.10 3.36 -10.51
CA SER A 261 7.93 4.55 -10.71
C SER A 261 8.68 4.45 -12.05
N ASN A 262 9.98 4.76 -12.08
CA ASN A 262 10.85 4.54 -13.22
C ASN A 262 11.71 3.26 -13.09
N ALA A 263 11.39 2.35 -12.16
CA ALA A 263 12.20 1.18 -11.88
C ALA A 263 12.37 0.26 -13.12
N GLU A 264 11.35 0.21 -13.98
CA GLU A 264 11.36 -0.56 -15.22
C GLU A 264 12.41 -0.06 -16.25
N GLU A 265 13.07 1.09 -16.04
CA GLU A 265 14.14 1.60 -16.92
C GLU A 265 15.47 0.88 -16.75
N TYR A 266 15.70 0.25 -15.60
CA TYR A 266 16.98 -0.34 -15.23
C TYR A 266 17.18 -1.75 -15.79
N PHE A 267 16.17 -2.32 -16.44
CA PHE A 267 16.24 -3.66 -17.01
C PHE A 267 15.35 -3.79 -18.25
N ARG A 268 15.69 -4.73 -19.13
CA ARG A 268 14.70 -5.32 -20.04
C ARG A 268 13.72 -6.13 -19.20
N TYR A 269 12.46 -6.30 -19.60
CA TYR A 269 11.54 -7.17 -18.87
C TYR A 269 12.04 -8.64 -18.92
N PRO A 270 12.63 -9.21 -17.84
CA PRO A 270 13.05 -10.61 -17.86
C PRO A 270 11.84 -11.54 -17.74
N GLU A 271 12.05 -12.83 -18.00
CA GLU A 271 11.00 -13.84 -17.95
C GLU A 271 10.27 -13.91 -16.59
N GLY A 272 11.01 -13.85 -15.48
CA GLY A 272 10.41 -13.87 -14.13
C GLY A 272 9.45 -12.70 -13.90
N MET A 273 9.89 -11.48 -14.19
CA MET A 273 9.04 -10.29 -14.08
C MET A 273 7.84 -10.34 -15.04
N ARG A 274 8.03 -10.81 -16.27
CA ARG A 274 6.93 -11.03 -17.23
C ARG A 274 5.87 -11.96 -16.63
N LYS A 275 6.31 -13.10 -16.11
CA LYS A 275 5.43 -14.09 -15.47
C LYS A 275 4.67 -13.49 -14.30
N ASN A 276 5.33 -12.73 -13.42
CA ASN A 276 4.69 -12.05 -12.30
C ASN A 276 3.55 -11.12 -12.78
N PHE A 277 3.81 -10.31 -13.80
CA PHE A 277 2.82 -9.34 -14.30
C PHE A 277 1.69 -10.01 -15.09
N LEU A 278 2.00 -11.06 -15.86
CA LEU A 278 1.00 -11.88 -16.57
C LEU A 278 0.04 -12.57 -15.58
N ASN A 279 0.56 -13.06 -14.46
CA ASN A 279 -0.20 -13.79 -13.44
C ASN A 279 -0.80 -12.89 -12.37
N LEU A 280 -0.63 -11.56 -12.46
CA LEU A 280 -1.23 -10.64 -11.51
C LEU A 280 -2.76 -10.73 -11.58
N TYR A 281 -3.39 -10.95 -10.41
CA TYR A 281 -4.84 -10.98 -10.22
C TYR A 281 -5.39 -9.55 -10.31
N GLY A 282 -5.66 -9.12 -11.54
CA GLY A 282 -6.30 -7.85 -11.85
C GLY A 282 -7.64 -8.03 -12.56
N ASP A 283 -8.29 -6.91 -12.87
CA ASP A 283 -9.54 -6.84 -13.64
C ASP A 283 -9.41 -5.82 -14.79
N SER A 284 -10.50 -5.57 -15.52
CA SER A 284 -10.52 -4.62 -16.64
C SER A 284 -10.28 -3.15 -16.23
N LYS A 285 -10.27 -2.85 -14.91
CA LYS A 285 -9.93 -1.52 -14.37
C LYS A 285 -8.47 -1.44 -13.94
N SER A 286 -7.75 -2.56 -13.92
CA SER A 286 -6.36 -2.59 -13.51
C SER A 286 -5.46 -1.81 -14.45
N ILE A 287 -4.63 -0.96 -13.86
CA ILE A 287 -3.66 -0.11 -14.56
C ILE A 287 -2.27 -0.26 -13.97
N VAL A 288 -1.28 -0.07 -14.83
CA VAL A 288 0.12 0.11 -14.45
C VAL A 288 0.47 1.58 -14.61
N ILE A 289 1.00 2.16 -13.53
CA ILE A 289 1.40 3.56 -13.44
C ILE A 289 2.93 3.61 -13.35
N ARG A 290 3.55 4.38 -14.24
CA ARG A 290 5.00 4.48 -14.32
C ARG A 290 5.45 5.86 -14.75
N THR A 291 6.72 6.14 -14.52
CA THR A 291 7.44 7.28 -15.08
C THR A 291 8.65 6.77 -15.87
N VAL A 292 9.16 7.60 -16.78
CA VAL A 292 10.43 7.34 -17.46
C VAL A 292 11.26 8.61 -17.50
N THR A 293 12.57 8.48 -17.31
CA THR A 293 13.56 9.54 -17.53
C THR A 293 14.22 9.39 -18.90
N LYS A 294 14.47 8.14 -19.32
CA LYS A 294 15.04 7.76 -20.60
C LYS A 294 14.03 8.04 -21.71
N GLY A 295 14.38 9.01 -22.54
CA GLY A 295 13.53 9.46 -23.63
C GLY A 295 12.51 10.53 -23.23
N ALA A 296 12.43 10.95 -21.95
CA ALA A 296 11.50 12.01 -21.52
C ALA A 296 11.70 13.32 -22.30
N LYS A 297 12.94 13.68 -22.65
CA LYS A 297 13.23 14.85 -23.52
C LYS A 297 12.63 14.74 -24.93
N VAL A 298 12.42 13.52 -25.43
CA VAL A 298 11.75 13.23 -26.72
C VAL A 298 10.24 13.11 -26.52
N TYR A 299 9.81 12.53 -25.41
CA TYR A 299 8.40 12.29 -25.12
C TYR A 299 7.66 13.54 -24.61
N GLY A 300 8.41 14.55 -24.16
CA GLY A 300 7.95 15.68 -23.37
C GLY A 300 7.99 15.36 -21.88
N PHE A 301 8.10 16.37 -21.04
CA PHE A 301 7.98 16.30 -19.58
C PHE A 301 7.15 17.50 -19.09
N PRO A 302 6.41 17.38 -17.98
CA PRO A 302 5.51 18.42 -17.55
C PRO A 302 6.27 19.60 -16.92
N ASP A 303 5.64 20.77 -16.92
CA ASP A 303 6.17 21.91 -16.18
C ASP A 303 6.11 21.66 -14.67
N GLY A 304 7.00 22.29 -13.91
CA GLY A 304 7.08 22.12 -12.45
C GLY A 304 7.81 20.87 -11.97
N GLU A 305 8.43 20.10 -12.88
CA GLU A 305 9.30 18.98 -12.52
C GLU A 305 10.48 19.38 -11.64
N MET A 306 11.01 18.42 -10.88
CA MET A 306 12.10 18.68 -9.95
C MET A 306 13.43 18.96 -10.67
N PHE A 307 13.73 18.16 -11.70
CA PHE A 307 15.00 18.20 -12.42
C PHE A 307 14.77 18.29 -13.94
N PRO A 308 14.16 19.37 -14.45
CA PRO A 308 13.74 19.46 -15.85
C PRO A 308 14.92 19.45 -16.84
N ARG A 309 16.14 19.76 -16.40
CA ARG A 309 17.34 19.81 -17.25
C ARG A 309 18.15 18.51 -17.17
N GLU A 310 18.34 18.01 -15.97
CA GLU A 310 19.19 16.87 -15.65
C GLU A 310 18.44 15.55 -15.93
N PHE A 311 17.33 15.33 -15.22
CA PHE A 311 16.59 14.06 -15.20
C PHE A 311 15.07 14.30 -15.20
N PRO A 312 14.49 14.83 -16.29
CA PRO A 312 13.05 15.07 -16.36
C PRO A 312 12.28 13.74 -16.42
N PHE A 313 11.08 13.71 -15.81
CA PHE A 313 10.17 12.57 -15.89
C PHE A 313 9.08 12.78 -16.95
N HIS A 314 8.79 11.73 -17.71
CA HIS A 314 7.56 11.58 -18.47
C HIS A 314 6.65 10.59 -17.73
N TYR A 315 5.38 10.94 -17.57
CA TYR A 315 4.38 10.17 -16.84
C TYR A 315 3.60 9.29 -17.81
N ASN A 316 3.26 8.06 -17.41
CA ASN A 316 2.54 7.15 -18.29
C ASN A 316 1.63 6.18 -17.53
N ILE A 317 0.47 5.90 -18.14
CA ILE A 317 -0.45 4.84 -17.70
C ILE A 317 -0.68 3.84 -18.84
N GLN A 318 -0.83 2.57 -18.49
CA GLN A 318 -1.20 1.48 -19.39
C GLN A 318 -2.18 0.55 -18.68
N SER A 319 -3.21 0.04 -19.37
CA SER A 319 -4.05 -1.00 -18.76
C SER A 319 -3.25 -2.28 -18.55
N LEU A 320 -3.53 -3.02 -17.48
CA LEU A 320 -2.85 -4.27 -17.20
C LEU A 320 -3.07 -5.27 -18.35
N ASP A 321 -4.28 -5.36 -18.89
CA ASP A 321 -4.58 -6.22 -20.05
C ASP A 321 -3.74 -5.86 -21.27
N ASN A 322 -3.59 -4.57 -21.59
CA ASN A 322 -2.73 -4.15 -22.69
C ASN A 322 -1.27 -4.57 -22.41
N LEU A 323 -0.76 -4.33 -21.20
CA LEU A 323 0.59 -4.75 -20.84
C LEU A 323 0.77 -6.27 -20.95
N LYS A 324 -0.21 -7.08 -20.55
CA LYS A 324 -0.16 -8.55 -20.70
C LYS A 324 0.01 -8.97 -22.16
N VAL A 325 -0.65 -8.29 -23.11
CA VAL A 325 -0.42 -8.53 -24.55
C VAL A 325 1.02 -8.21 -24.96
N TRP A 326 1.60 -7.12 -24.46
CA TRP A 326 3.01 -6.78 -24.70
C TRP A 326 3.99 -7.79 -24.11
N LEU A 327 3.73 -8.28 -22.90
CA LEU A 327 4.61 -9.22 -22.21
C LEU A 327 4.58 -10.64 -22.82
N ASN A 328 3.47 -11.03 -23.45
CA ASN A 328 3.32 -12.32 -24.13
C ASN A 328 4.10 -12.43 -25.44
N LYS A 329 4.63 -11.33 -25.99
CA LYS A 329 5.48 -11.40 -27.19
C LYS A 329 6.89 -11.84 -26.80
N GLU A 330 7.45 -12.80 -27.52
CA GLU A 330 8.80 -13.36 -27.26
C GLU A 330 9.94 -12.35 -27.46
N ASN A 331 9.67 -11.23 -28.14
CA ASN A 331 10.65 -10.18 -28.39
C ASN A 331 11.13 -9.49 -27.11
N VAL A 332 12.37 -8.99 -27.14
CA VAL A 332 12.92 -8.16 -26.08
C VAL A 332 12.04 -6.92 -25.88
N LEU A 333 11.63 -6.70 -24.63
CA LEU A 333 10.81 -5.56 -24.24
C LEU A 333 11.58 -4.65 -23.29
N TYR A 334 11.51 -3.35 -23.57
CA TYR A 334 11.96 -2.27 -22.69
C TYR A 334 10.82 -1.25 -22.56
N THR A 335 10.80 -0.50 -21.46
CA THR A 335 9.87 0.64 -21.31
C THR A 335 9.94 1.61 -22.48
N THR A 336 11.14 1.90 -22.99
CA THR A 336 11.29 2.77 -24.18
C THR A 336 10.62 2.24 -25.45
N ILE A 337 10.46 0.91 -25.60
CA ILE A 337 9.71 0.32 -26.72
C ILE A 337 8.21 0.57 -26.52
N LEU A 338 7.71 0.40 -25.30
CA LEU A 338 6.32 0.72 -24.96
C LEU A 338 6.04 2.21 -25.23
N LEU A 339 6.89 3.11 -24.73
CA LEU A 339 6.71 4.56 -24.83
C LEU A 339 6.87 5.13 -26.25
N ARG A 340 7.52 4.41 -27.17
CA ARG A 340 7.50 4.76 -28.61
C ARG A 340 6.10 4.63 -29.23
N ASN A 341 5.26 3.79 -28.65
CA ASN A 341 3.88 3.53 -29.10
C ASN A 341 2.84 4.24 -28.22
N ARG A 342 3.27 5.24 -27.44
CA ARG A 342 2.40 6.01 -26.55
C ARG A 342 1.45 6.92 -27.35
N LYS A 343 0.28 7.17 -26.78
CA LYS A 343 -0.64 8.23 -27.17
C LYS A 343 -0.46 9.41 -26.20
N PRO A 344 0.08 10.56 -26.64
CA PRO A 344 0.17 11.76 -25.80
C PRO A 344 -1.22 12.21 -25.36
N ILE A 345 -1.36 12.58 -24.09
CA ILE A 345 -2.60 13.13 -23.53
C ILE A 345 -2.43 14.61 -23.25
N GLU A 346 -1.34 14.95 -22.59
CA GLU A 346 -0.93 16.32 -22.31
C GLU A 346 0.60 16.38 -22.21
N LYS A 347 1.16 17.57 -22.00
CA LYS A 347 2.61 17.76 -21.96
C LYS A 347 3.23 16.90 -20.86
N GLY A 348 4.06 15.94 -21.27
CA GLY A 348 4.75 15.06 -20.33
C GLY A 348 3.92 13.91 -19.77
N PHE A 349 2.73 13.65 -20.33
CA PHE A 349 1.88 12.55 -19.90
C PHE A 349 1.24 11.82 -21.09
N SER A 350 1.24 10.48 -21.02
CA SER A 350 0.72 9.64 -22.09
C SER A 350 0.00 8.39 -21.59
N LEU A 351 -0.75 7.78 -22.51
CA LEU A 351 -1.27 6.43 -22.37
C LEU A 351 -0.58 5.46 -23.31
N ILE A 352 -0.57 4.18 -22.98
CA ILE A 352 -0.22 3.10 -23.91
C ILE A 352 -1.48 2.30 -24.22
N GLU A 353 -2.06 2.58 -25.38
CA GLU A 353 -3.24 1.89 -25.91
C GLU A 353 -2.89 1.00 -27.10
N ALA A 354 -1.76 1.28 -27.77
CA ALA A 354 -1.29 0.50 -28.90
C ALA A 354 -0.97 -0.95 -28.49
N LEU A 355 -1.23 -1.87 -29.41
CA LEU A 355 -0.77 -3.26 -29.31
C LEU A 355 0.66 -3.39 -29.84
N PRO A 356 1.39 -4.46 -29.48
CA PRO A 356 2.68 -4.74 -30.07
C PRO A 356 2.58 -4.82 -31.60
N PRO A 357 3.51 -4.21 -32.35
CA PRO A 357 3.51 -4.33 -33.80
C PRO A 357 3.68 -5.80 -34.21
N GLU A 358 3.06 -6.18 -35.33
CA GLU A 358 3.27 -7.51 -35.92
C GLU A 358 4.76 -7.71 -36.26
N PRO A 359 5.28 -8.95 -36.15
CA PRO A 359 6.64 -9.25 -36.60
C PRO A 359 6.81 -8.80 -38.05
N LYS A 360 7.91 -8.11 -38.36
CA LYS A 360 8.28 -7.91 -39.76
C LYS A 360 8.59 -9.30 -40.34
N GLN A 361 7.79 -9.72 -41.33
CA GLN A 361 8.00 -10.95 -42.09
C GLN A 361 9.34 -10.95 -42.80
#